data_AF-A0A349DAR4-F1
#
_entry.id   AF-A0A349DAR4-F1
#
_cell.length_a   1.000
_cell.length_b   1.000
_cell.length_c   1.000
_cell.angle_alpha   90.00
_cell.angle_beta   90.00
_cell.angle_gamma   90.00
#
_symmetry.space_group_name_H-M   'P 1'
#
loop_
_entity.id
_entity.type
_entity.pdbx_description
1 polymer ?
#
loop_
_entity_poly.entity_id
_entity_poly.type
_entity_poly.pdbx_seq_one_letter_code
_entity_poly.pdbx_strand_id
1 'polypeptide(L)' 'MKQEDTKQKILDKALELFSLNGYNAVSVGEIAKAVGIKAPSLYNHFPSKRAIFDAIV' A
#
# COMPACT_ATOMS: atom_id res chain seq x y z
N MET A 1 15.51 2.78 8.17
CA MET A 1 14.33 1.94 8.49
C MET A 1 14.48 0.65 7.70
N LYS A 2 14.42 -0.52 8.34
CA LYS A 2 14.58 -1.81 7.64
C LYS A 2 13.42 -2.00 6.65
N GLN A 3 13.66 -2.60 5.47
CA GLN A 3 12.62 -2.79 4.45
C GLN A 3 11.34 -3.49 4.96
N GLU A 4 11.46 -4.38 5.95
CA GLU A 4 10.31 -5.01 6.61
C GLU A 4 9.31 -3.99 7.19
N ASP A 5 9.81 -2.89 7.76
CA ASP A 5 8.96 -1.84 8.35
C ASP A 5 8.16 -1.11 7.27
N THR A 6 8.75 -0.82 6.11
CA THR A 6 8.04 -0.16 5.00
C THR A 6 6.97 -1.07 4.40
N LYS A 7 7.25 -2.37 4.23
CA LYS A 7 6.27 -3.31 3.67
C LYS A 7 5.05 -3.45 4.58
N GLN A 8 5.26 -3.54 5.90
CA GLN A 8 4.16 -3.58 6.86
C GLN A 8 3.33 -2.29 6.85
N LYS A 9 3.99 -1.12 6.85
CA LYS A 9 3.28 0.18 6.75
C LYS A 9 2.43 0.30 5.49
N ILE A 10 2.88 -0.24 4.36
CA ILE A 10 2.08 -0.29 3.13
C ILE A 10 0.82 -1.12 3.35
N LEU A 11 0.93 -2.30 3.96
CA LEU A 11 -0.22 -3.16 4.23
C LEU A 11 -1.22 -2.50 5.19
N ASP A 12 -0.74 -1.93 6.30
CA ASP A 12 -1.59 -1.28 7.30
C ASP A 12 -2.38 -0.11 6.69
N LYS A 13 -1.69 0.75 5.92
CA LYS A 13 -2.32 1.91 5.28
C LYS A 13 -3.21 1.54 4.10
N ALA A 14 -2.85 0.49 3.36
CA ALA A 14 -3.71 -0.02 2.30
C ALA A 14 -5.00 -0.63 2.88
N LEU A 15 -4.91 -1.41 3.96
CA LEU A 15 -6.06 -1.98 4.66
C LEU A 15 -7.01 -0.88 5.14
N GLU A 16 -6.48 0.15 5.80
CA GLU A 16 -7.26 1.31 6.27
C GLU A 16 -8.01 1.98 5.10
N LEU A 17 -7.29 2.32 4.01
CA LEU A 17 -7.88 2.99 2.85
C LEU A 17 -8.90 2.11 2.12
N PHE A 18 -8.61 0.82 1.92
CA PHE A 18 -9.52 -0.12 1.26
C PHE A 18 -10.79 -0.33 2.09
N SER A 19 -10.69 -0.37 3.41
CA SER A 19 -11.83 -0.54 4.31
C SER A 19 -12.76 0.68 4.30
N LEU A 20 -12.19 1.88 4.21
CA LEU A 20 -12.96 3.13 4.23
C LEU A 20 -13.59 3.48 2.88
N ASN A 21 -12.86 3.26 1.79
CA ASN A 21 -13.24 3.76 0.46
C ASN A 21 -13.59 2.65 -0.54
N GLY A 22 -13.33 1.39 -0.19
CA GLY A 22 -13.42 0.25 -1.11
C GLY A 22 -12.20 0.13 -2.02
N TYR A 23 -11.86 -1.12 -2.38
CA TYR A 23 -10.67 -1.44 -3.17
C TYR A 23 -10.57 -0.66 -4.49
N ASN A 24 -11.68 -0.46 -5.20
CA ASN A 24 -11.69 0.19 -6.51
C ASN A 24 -11.43 1.71 -6.43
N ALA A 25 -11.82 2.37 -5.34
CA ALA A 25 -11.66 3.82 -5.17
C ALA A 25 -10.24 4.22 -4.76
N VAL A 26 -9.44 3.28 -4.24
CA VAL A 26 -8.09 3.56 -3.77
C VAL A 26 -7.06 3.32 -4.87
N SER A 27 -6.14 4.25 -5.03
CA SER A 27 -4.99 4.18 -5.94
C SER A 27 -3.69 3.84 -5.19
N VAL A 28 -2.71 3.30 -5.92
CA VAL A 28 -1.35 3.08 -5.38
C VAL A 28 -0.69 4.39 -4.94
N GLY A 29 -1.01 5.49 -5.62
CA GLY A 29 -0.49 6.82 -5.27
C GLY A 29 -0.99 7.31 -3.91
N GLU A 30 -2.26 7.08 -3.58
CA GLU A 30 -2.83 7.43 -2.27
C GLU A 30 -2.20 6.60 -1.15
N ILE A 31 -2.01 5.30 -1.37
CA ILE A 31 -1.33 4.42 -0.42
C ILE A 31 0.11 4.90 -0.18
N ALA A 32 0.86 5.19 -1.25
CA ALA A 32 2.23 5.70 -1.14
C ALA A 32 2.28 7.03 -0.37
N LYS A 33 1.34 7.95 -0.63
CA LYS A 33 1.21 9.20 0.11
C LYS A 33 0.92 8.97 1.60
N ALA A 34 0.02 8.05 1.93
CA ALA A 34 -0.33 7.70 3.32
C ALA A 34 0.85 7.07 4.09
N VAL A 35 1.71 6.33 3.40
CA VAL A 35 2.94 5.74 3.95
C VAL A 35 4.08 6.78 4.06
N GLY A 36 4.00 7.88 3.30
CA GLY A 36 5.05 8.91 3.24
C GLY A 36 6.20 8.57 2.29
N ILE A 37 5.94 7.77 1.25
CA ILE A 37 6.93 7.40 0.22
C ILE A 37 6.48 7.84 -1.17
N LYS A 38 7.40 7.83 -2.13
CA LYS A 38 7.07 8.07 -3.53
C LYS A 38 6.37 6.85 -4.13
N ALA A 39 5.38 7.05 -4.99
CA ALA A 39 4.68 5.95 -5.66
C ALA A 39 5.61 4.96 -6.39
N PRO A 40 6.68 5.39 -7.10
CA PRO A 40 7.67 4.46 -7.66
C PRO A 40 8.35 3.55 -6.61
N SER A 41 8.58 4.04 -5.39
CA SER A 41 9.20 3.26 -4.32
C SER A 41 8.28 2.17 -3.79
N LEU A 42 6.96 2.36 -3.83
CA LEU A 42 5.99 1.34 -3.43
C LEU A 42 6.06 0.11 -4.35
N TYR A 43 6.31 0.32 -5.65
CA TYR A 43 6.46 -0.77 -6.61
C TYR A 43 7.67 -1.67 -6.36
N ASN A 44 8.67 -1.21 -5.60
CA ASN A 44 9.78 -2.06 -5.14
C ASN A 44 9.34 -3.08 -4.07
N HIS A 45 8.21 -2.84 -3.40
CA HIS A 45 7.67 -3.71 -2.36
C HIS A 45 6.51 -4.57 -2.87
N PHE A 46 5.65 -4.00 -3.71
CA PHE A 46 4.51 -4.69 -4.29
C PHE A 46 4.34 -4.31 -5.77
N PRO A 47 4.28 -5.28 -6.69
CA PRO A 47 4.24 -4.99 -8.13
C PRO A 47 2.91 -4.37 -8.59
N SER A 48 1.84 -4.44 -7.77
CA SER A 48 0.53 -3.87 -8.12
C SER A 48 -0.34 -3.63 -6.88
N LYS A 49 -1.41 -2.83 -7.04
CA LYS A 49 -2.48 -2.69 -6.03
C LYS A 49 -3.07 -4.04 -5.62
N ARG A 50 -3.22 -4.95 -6.60
CA ARG A 50 -3.75 -6.30 -6.37
C ARG A 50 -2.80 -7.11 -5.49
N ALA A 51 -1.50 -7.06 -5.74
CA ALA A 51 -0.51 -7.76 -4.91
C ALA A 51 -0.48 -7.26 -3.46
N ILE A 52 -0.84 -5.99 -3.21
CA ILE A 52 -1.02 -5.46 -1.85
C ILE A 52 -2.27 -6.08 -1.21
N PHE A 53 -3.38 -6.08 -1.93
CA PHE A 53 -4.64 -6.67 -1.46
C PHE A 53 -4.51 -8.17 -1.16
N ASP A 54 -3.93 -8.93 -2.09
CA ASP A 54 -3.67 -10.37 -1.95
C ASP A 54 -2.73 -10.71 -0.78
N ALA A 55 -1.97 -9.73 -0.26
CA ALA A 55 -1.11 -9.90 0.92
C ALA A 55 -1.81 -9.52 2.24
N ILE A 56 -3.01 -8.92 2.17
CA ILE A 56 -3.85 -8.59 3.33
C ILE A 56 -4.83 -9.73 3.66
N VAL A 57 -5.33 -10.42 2.63
CA VAL A 57 -6.31 -11.52 2.73
C VAL A 57 -5.66 -12.89 2.73
#